data_AF-A0AAU5DQX3-F1
#
_entry.id   AF-A0AAU5DQX3-F1
#
_cell.length_a   1.000
_cell.length_b   1.000
_cell.length_c   1.000
_cell.angle_alpha   90.00
_cell.angle_beta   90.00
_cell.angle_gamma   90.00
#
_symmetry.space_group_name_H-M   'P 1'
#
loop_
_entity.id
_entity.type
_entity.pdbx_description
1 polymer ?
#
loop_
_entity_poly.entity_id
_entity_poly.type
_entity_poly.pdbx_seq_one_letter_code
_entity_poly.pdbx_strand_id
1 'polypeptide(L)'
;MSLPLRTLAALGVAGFALPAVLGAAPAGAAAPSQSVPVLNGDFADPAVKGDGPTTVGIDVWTGANQRYAPSASGRTDNAHGVALQKDGNSLHQRLRGVRTGAKITVTYEDSPAVSKECTPEQVADGQPYTVEGTGGTVREVTTASDPGRTKGKAGPGRWTARSYEFTATENEPLLTFTSKVTDSRTHVTCSPMIARVRAAEAPPSLDKTVSRTNLERSEAYKGNEREKTLHNAAASCNGENACVFKPDDRMSFRYYGQARVIGEAFVNCTRNPLEHTRVLSYAERSHDSIAQTYVDAGLALGEVARLPSTGDRDEDKKRLKERPMATQFALAYEKGWQRPWQWFSSDRREIEEKIQPGEVSWVELQPSRERIEGWFLSNKEDYRLHAVIDGPSRAVPDRILQRTGPMSESEKQRCAAARPMTSTPVGADAPASSADKGLLEIPAPTAPGVRTVHGTSRD
;
A
#
# COMPACT_ATOMS: atom_id res chain seq x y z
N MET A 1 67.30 -15.56 -6.37
CA MET A 1 66.87 -16.86 -5.78
C MET A 1 65.50 -17.16 -6.38
N SER A 2 65.35 -17.66 -7.61
CA SER A 2 65.79 -18.96 -8.15
C SER A 2 65.07 -20.14 -7.48
N LEU A 3 63.85 -20.43 -7.99
CA LEU A 3 63.18 -21.72 -8.28
C LEU A 3 63.80 -23.03 -7.71
N PRO A 4 62.99 -24.05 -7.33
CA PRO A 4 62.37 -24.86 -8.40
C PRO A 4 60.96 -25.44 -8.17
N LEU A 5 60.38 -25.68 -9.36
CA LEU A 5 59.23 -26.46 -9.77
C LEU A 5 59.51 -27.98 -9.69
N ARG A 6 58.55 -28.82 -9.25
CA ARG A 6 58.32 -30.21 -9.73
C ARG A 6 56.84 -30.61 -9.51
N THR A 7 55.97 -30.57 -10.53
CA THR A 7 55.45 -31.68 -11.39
C THR A 7 54.87 -32.92 -10.68
N LEU A 8 53.56 -33.18 -10.87
CA LEU A 8 52.94 -34.26 -11.67
C LEU A 8 51.58 -34.79 -11.14
N ALA A 9 50.57 -34.62 -12.00
CA ALA A 9 49.48 -35.53 -12.41
C ALA A 9 48.58 -36.27 -11.39
N ALA A 10 47.26 -36.11 -11.56
CA ALA A 10 46.35 -37.23 -11.87
C ALA A 10 45.01 -36.73 -12.44
N LEU A 11 44.59 -37.35 -13.55
CA LEU A 11 43.27 -37.26 -14.15
C LEU A 11 42.21 -37.87 -13.24
N GLY A 12 41.05 -37.22 -13.13
CA GLY A 12 39.85 -37.76 -12.50
C GLY A 12 38.60 -37.20 -13.17
N VAL A 13 38.09 -37.93 -14.16
CA VAL A 13 36.77 -37.71 -14.75
C VAL A 13 35.73 -38.14 -13.73
N ALA A 14 35.02 -37.18 -13.14
CA ALA A 14 33.84 -37.44 -12.30
C ALA A 14 32.66 -36.65 -12.88
N GLY A 15 31.71 -37.36 -13.47
CA GLY A 15 30.48 -36.80 -13.99
C GLY A 15 29.64 -36.20 -12.88
N PHE A 16 29.40 -34.89 -12.96
CA PHE A 16 28.41 -34.22 -12.13
C PHE A 16 27.02 -34.43 -12.73
N ALA A 17 26.28 -35.39 -12.16
CA ALA A 17 24.83 -35.39 -12.25
C ALA A 17 24.29 -34.21 -11.43
N LEU A 18 23.74 -33.21 -12.12
CA LEU A 18 22.97 -32.13 -11.50
C LEU A 18 21.63 -32.70 -11.00
N PRO A 19 21.31 -32.65 -9.70
CA PRO A 19 19.93 -32.81 -9.27
C PRO A 19 19.18 -31.54 -9.67
N ALA A 20 18.18 -31.69 -10.52
CA ALA A 20 17.18 -30.67 -10.79
C ALA A 20 16.38 -30.45 -9.49
N VAL A 21 16.87 -29.55 -8.64
CA VAL A 21 16.09 -28.99 -7.53
C VAL A 21 15.10 -28.03 -8.17
N LEU A 22 13.88 -28.50 -8.38
CA LEU A 22 12.70 -27.66 -8.58
C LEU A 22 12.70 -26.62 -7.46
N GLY A 23 13.03 -25.38 -7.81
CA GLY A 23 13.00 -24.24 -6.90
C GLY A 23 11.58 -24.00 -6.45
N ALA A 24 11.21 -24.56 -5.30
CA ALA A 24 10.12 -24.04 -4.51
C ALA A 24 10.43 -22.57 -4.25
N ALA A 25 9.51 -21.68 -4.66
CA ALA A 25 9.58 -20.27 -4.30
C ALA A 25 9.80 -20.18 -2.78
N PRO A 26 10.71 -19.31 -2.31
CA PRO A 26 10.88 -19.13 -0.87
C PRO A 26 9.51 -18.68 -0.33
N ALA A 27 8.90 -19.53 0.50
CA ALA A 27 7.80 -19.12 1.34
C ALA A 27 8.28 -17.86 2.07
N GLY A 28 7.64 -16.73 1.80
CA GLY A 28 8.06 -15.44 2.32
C GLY A 28 8.21 -15.55 3.83
N ALA A 29 9.45 -15.38 4.31
CA ALA A 29 9.72 -15.30 5.73
C ALA A 29 8.82 -14.20 6.31
N ALA A 30 8.04 -14.52 7.34
CA ALA A 30 7.23 -13.53 8.04
C ALA A 30 8.14 -12.38 8.46
N ALA A 31 7.71 -11.14 8.18
CA ALA A 31 8.47 -9.97 8.58
C ALA A 31 8.72 -10.03 10.11
N PRO A 32 9.92 -9.67 10.58
CA PRO A 32 10.22 -9.69 12.00
C PRO A 32 9.25 -8.77 12.74
N SER A 33 8.81 -9.21 13.92
CA SER A 33 7.96 -8.40 14.79
C SER A 33 8.71 -7.13 15.22
N GLN A 34 8.03 -5.99 15.19
CA GLN A 34 8.59 -4.70 15.59
C GLN A 34 7.70 -4.01 16.62
N SER A 35 8.28 -3.16 17.45
CA SER A 35 7.53 -2.41 18.45
C SER A 35 6.63 -1.37 17.79
N VAL A 36 5.37 -1.33 18.24
CA VAL A 36 4.41 -0.29 17.90
C VAL A 36 4.36 0.72 19.05
N PRO A 37 4.51 2.03 18.78
CA PRO A 37 4.38 3.05 19.81
C PRO A 37 2.96 3.07 20.41
N VAL A 38 2.84 2.67 21.67
CA VAL A 38 1.65 2.91 22.49
C VAL A 38 1.89 4.20 23.25
N LEU A 39 1.26 5.29 22.81
CA LEU A 39 1.52 6.60 23.39
C LEU A 39 0.98 6.64 24.82
N ASN A 40 1.81 7.06 25.78
CA ASN A 40 1.44 7.09 27.20
C ASN A 40 0.88 5.73 27.71
N GLY A 41 1.40 4.60 27.22
CA GLY A 41 0.97 3.25 27.66
C GLY A 41 1.28 2.93 29.12
N ASP A 42 2.10 3.74 29.78
CA ASP A 42 2.37 3.70 31.22
C ASP A 42 1.46 4.60 32.05
N PHE A 43 0.60 5.39 31.38
CA PHE A 43 -0.36 6.31 31.98
C PHE A 43 0.26 7.35 32.90
N ALA A 44 1.55 7.63 32.77
CA ALA A 44 2.28 8.59 33.60
C ALA A 44 1.89 10.04 33.29
N ASP A 45 1.47 10.33 32.05
CA ASP A 45 1.20 11.69 31.61
C ASP A 45 -0.30 12.04 31.58
N PRO A 46 -0.67 13.27 31.98
CA PRO A 46 0.17 14.27 32.63
C PRO A 46 0.53 13.84 34.07
N ALA A 47 1.66 14.30 34.63
CA ALA A 47 2.07 13.91 35.98
C ALA A 47 0.94 14.08 37.03
N VAL A 48 0.66 13.02 37.79
CA VAL A 48 -0.36 13.04 38.85
C VAL A 48 0.15 13.85 40.05
N LYS A 49 -0.67 14.77 40.57
CA LYS A 49 -0.39 15.48 41.82
C LYS A 49 -1.14 14.79 42.97
N GLY A 50 -0.40 14.26 43.94
CA GLY A 50 -0.92 13.59 45.12
C GLY A 50 -1.15 12.08 44.94
N ASP A 51 -1.49 11.41 46.05
CA ASP A 51 -1.60 9.94 46.14
C ASP A 51 -3.03 9.41 45.94
N GLY A 52 -3.96 10.26 45.50
CA GLY A 52 -5.36 9.90 45.30
C GLY A 52 -5.67 9.49 43.86
N PRO A 53 -6.80 8.79 43.63
CA PRO A 53 -7.26 8.57 42.27
C PRO A 53 -7.72 9.89 41.65
N THR A 54 -7.41 10.09 40.37
CA THR A 54 -7.70 11.31 39.63
C THR A 54 -8.51 11.02 38.37
N THR A 55 -9.44 11.92 38.07
CA THR A 55 -10.19 11.94 36.80
C THR A 55 -9.57 12.91 35.80
N VAL A 56 -8.39 13.46 36.09
CA VAL A 56 -7.62 14.23 35.11
C VAL A 56 -7.38 13.34 33.90
N GLY A 57 -7.74 13.87 32.71
CA GLY A 57 -7.60 13.17 31.45
C GLY A 57 -6.21 12.57 31.28
N ILE A 58 -6.16 11.32 30.84
CA ILE A 58 -4.93 10.63 30.48
C ILE A 58 -4.55 11.15 29.10
N ASP A 59 -3.35 11.72 28.96
CA ASP A 59 -2.93 12.25 27.67
C ASP A 59 -3.05 11.17 26.60
N VAL A 60 -3.53 11.55 25.41
CA VAL A 60 -3.76 10.72 24.20
C VAL A 60 -4.64 9.46 24.32
N TRP A 61 -5.20 9.17 25.49
CA TRP A 61 -6.18 8.12 25.71
C TRP A 61 -7.57 8.71 25.89
N THR A 62 -8.58 8.09 25.29
CA THR A 62 -9.96 8.55 25.36
C THR A 62 -10.82 7.57 26.17
N GLY A 63 -11.85 8.09 26.82
CA GLY A 63 -12.87 7.31 27.51
C GLY A 63 -13.00 7.62 29.00
N ALA A 64 -14.03 7.06 29.65
CA ALA A 64 -14.34 7.33 31.05
C ALA A 64 -13.52 6.41 31.96
N ASN A 65 -12.49 6.97 32.59
CA ASN A 65 -11.54 6.22 33.39
C ASN A 65 -11.14 6.96 34.66
N GLN A 66 -10.49 6.26 35.59
CA GLN A 66 -9.91 6.87 36.78
C GLN A 66 -8.47 6.39 36.94
N ARG A 67 -7.53 7.32 36.91
CA ARG A 67 -6.11 7.02 37.01
C ARG A 67 -5.64 7.05 38.46
N TYR A 68 -4.75 6.13 38.80
CA TYR A 68 -4.16 5.95 40.11
C TYR A 68 -2.64 6.19 40.01
N ALA A 69 -2.12 7.05 40.89
CA ALA A 69 -0.68 7.15 41.12
C ALA A 69 -0.11 5.80 41.60
N PRO A 70 1.22 5.59 41.51
CA PRO A 70 1.78 4.29 41.85
C PRO A 70 1.52 3.80 43.28
N SER A 71 1.61 4.71 44.25
CA SER A 71 1.26 4.45 45.66
C SER A 71 -0.22 4.05 45.82
N ALA A 72 -1.10 4.68 45.03
CA ALA A 72 -2.55 4.49 45.07
C ALA A 72 -3.00 3.22 44.35
N SER A 73 -2.22 2.73 43.38
CA SER A 73 -2.54 1.58 42.52
C SER A 73 -2.16 0.23 43.16
N GLY A 74 -1.67 0.24 44.40
CA GLY A 74 -1.15 -0.94 45.09
C GLY A 74 0.19 -1.42 44.54
N ARG A 75 0.85 -0.63 43.69
CA ARG A 75 2.08 -1.05 43.00
C ARG A 75 3.33 -0.69 43.80
N THR A 76 4.30 -1.59 43.79
CA THR A 76 5.63 -1.38 44.40
C THR A 76 6.70 -0.98 43.39
N ASP A 77 6.38 -1.00 42.09
CA ASP A 77 7.30 -0.79 40.98
C ASP A 77 7.15 0.59 40.34
N ASN A 78 6.53 1.54 41.04
CA ASN A 78 6.31 2.92 40.61
C ASN A 78 5.50 3.09 39.30
N ALA A 79 4.75 2.09 38.84
CA ALA A 79 3.88 2.24 37.67
C ALA A 79 2.47 2.74 38.03
N HIS A 80 1.81 3.43 37.09
CA HIS A 80 0.44 3.90 37.26
C HIS A 80 -0.56 2.80 36.88
N GLY A 81 -1.80 2.93 37.37
CA GLY A 81 -2.91 2.06 37.00
C GLY A 81 -4.15 2.86 36.62
N VAL A 82 -4.97 2.33 35.71
CA VAL A 82 -6.17 3.00 35.22
C VAL A 82 -7.37 2.10 35.40
N ALA A 83 -8.32 2.53 36.23
CA ALA A 83 -9.57 1.84 36.45
C ALA A 83 -10.57 2.17 35.33
N LEU A 84 -11.19 1.14 34.75
CA LEU A 84 -12.14 1.23 33.64
C LEU A 84 -13.54 1.73 34.06
N GLN A 85 -13.75 2.07 35.33
CA GLN A 85 -15.03 2.50 35.91
C GLN A 85 -16.18 1.49 35.66
N LYS A 86 -17.45 1.91 35.76
CA LYS A 86 -18.66 1.05 35.67
C LYS A 86 -18.89 0.44 34.27
N ASP A 87 -19.86 -0.47 34.15
CA ASP A 87 -20.23 -1.11 32.87
C ASP A 87 -20.32 -0.14 31.68
N GLY A 88 -19.77 -0.58 30.54
CA GLY A 88 -19.76 0.17 29.29
C GLY A 88 -18.72 1.29 29.20
N ASN A 89 -18.08 1.67 30.31
CA ASN A 89 -16.99 2.63 30.27
C ASN A 89 -15.75 1.99 29.65
N SER A 90 -15.07 2.77 28.81
CA SER A 90 -13.93 2.29 28.04
C SER A 90 -12.69 3.17 28.20
N LEU A 91 -11.54 2.58 27.87
CA LEU A 91 -10.24 3.22 27.72
C LEU A 91 -9.71 2.81 26.34
N HIS A 92 -9.48 3.76 25.45
CA HIS A 92 -9.08 3.45 24.09
C HIS A 92 -8.05 4.41 23.49
N GLN A 93 -7.24 3.87 22.57
CA GLN A 93 -6.22 4.58 21.82
C GLN A 93 -6.01 3.92 20.46
N ARG A 94 -5.75 4.73 19.42
CA ARG A 94 -5.29 4.21 18.13
C ARG A 94 -3.81 3.85 18.14
N LEU A 95 -3.49 2.67 17.61
CA LEU A 95 -2.11 2.21 17.43
C LEU A 95 -1.50 2.88 16.19
N ARG A 96 -0.84 4.03 16.38
CA ARG A 96 -0.38 4.88 15.27
C ARG A 96 0.70 4.20 14.41
N GLY A 97 0.63 4.41 13.09
CA GLY A 97 1.60 3.86 12.12
C GLY A 97 1.42 2.37 11.76
N VAL A 98 0.45 1.69 12.38
CA VAL A 98 0.08 0.30 12.06
C VAL A 98 -0.77 0.25 10.79
N ARG A 99 -0.50 -0.73 9.93
CA ARG A 99 -1.18 -0.91 8.64
C ARG A 99 -2.28 -1.97 8.71
N THR A 100 -3.30 -1.81 7.86
CA THR A 100 -4.31 -2.85 7.61
C THR A 100 -3.63 -4.17 7.23
N GLY A 101 -4.09 -5.28 7.81
CA GLY A 101 -3.51 -6.61 7.63
C GLY A 101 -2.30 -6.91 8.52
N ALA A 102 -1.78 -5.96 9.30
CA ALA A 102 -0.74 -6.23 10.29
C ALA A 102 -1.27 -7.17 11.39
N LYS A 103 -0.44 -8.12 11.81
CA LYS A 103 -0.72 -8.95 12.99
C LYS A 103 -0.14 -8.25 14.21
N ILE A 104 -0.97 -8.00 15.22
CA ILE A 104 -0.61 -7.20 16.39
C ILE A 104 -0.69 -8.08 17.63
N THR A 105 0.33 -7.95 18.47
CA THR A 105 0.35 -8.51 19.83
C THR A 105 0.39 -7.35 20.81
N VAL A 106 -0.66 -7.21 21.62
CA VAL A 106 -0.76 -6.25 22.72
C VAL A 106 -0.44 -6.97 24.02
N THR A 107 0.54 -6.48 24.77
CA THR A 107 0.81 -6.91 26.13
C THR A 107 0.44 -5.81 27.11
N TYR A 108 -0.12 -6.20 28.25
CA TYR A 108 -0.57 -5.28 29.28
C TYR A 108 -0.68 -6.01 30.61
N GLU A 109 -0.96 -5.28 31.68
CA GLU A 109 -1.23 -5.84 32.99
C GLU A 109 -2.64 -5.45 33.45
N ASP A 110 -3.32 -6.37 34.15
CA ASP A 110 -4.61 -6.12 34.77
C ASP A 110 -4.59 -6.38 36.27
N SER A 111 -5.50 -5.76 37.02
CA SER A 111 -5.71 -6.02 38.45
C SER A 111 -7.17 -5.80 38.82
N PRO A 112 -7.72 -6.56 39.80
CA PRO A 112 -8.96 -6.13 40.46
C PRO A 112 -8.75 -4.76 41.10
N ALA A 113 -9.84 -4.03 41.30
CA ALA A 113 -9.84 -2.69 41.85
C ALA A 113 -9.13 -2.60 43.21
N VAL A 114 -8.36 -1.55 43.45
CA VAL A 114 -7.67 -1.30 44.74
C VAL A 114 -8.44 -0.39 45.69
N SER A 115 -9.59 0.13 45.27
CA SER A 115 -10.37 1.06 46.10
C SER A 115 -10.81 0.44 47.43
N LYS A 116 -10.77 1.27 48.49
CA LYS A 116 -11.31 0.94 49.81
C LYS A 116 -12.82 0.75 49.83
N GLU A 117 -13.51 1.21 48.79
CA GLU A 117 -14.98 1.13 48.67
C GLU A 117 -15.45 -0.24 48.17
N CYS A 118 -14.54 -1.09 47.66
CA CYS A 118 -14.87 -2.44 47.23
C CYS A 118 -15.24 -3.35 48.40
N THR A 119 -16.33 -4.10 48.26
CA THR A 119 -16.68 -5.20 49.17
C THR A 119 -15.95 -6.48 48.78
N PRO A 120 -15.82 -7.46 49.69
CA PRO A 120 -15.20 -8.76 49.38
C PRO A 120 -15.88 -9.45 48.21
N GLU A 121 -17.21 -9.43 48.15
CA GLU A 121 -18.00 -10.13 47.13
C GLU A 121 -17.77 -9.55 45.73
N GLN A 122 -17.50 -8.24 45.63
CA GLN A 122 -17.29 -7.55 44.34
C GLN A 122 -15.97 -7.89 43.66
N VAL A 123 -15.00 -8.44 44.39
CA VAL A 123 -13.67 -8.79 43.88
C VAL A 123 -13.29 -10.24 44.15
N ALA A 124 -14.13 -11.01 44.86
CA ALA A 124 -13.86 -12.39 45.24
C ALA A 124 -13.56 -13.29 44.03
N ASP A 125 -14.28 -13.11 42.93
CA ASP A 125 -14.12 -13.89 41.70
C ASP A 125 -13.35 -13.13 40.61
N GLY A 126 -12.78 -11.98 40.95
CA GLY A 126 -12.21 -11.04 40.00
C GLY A 126 -13.28 -10.21 39.31
N GLN A 127 -12.86 -9.27 38.47
CA GLN A 127 -13.74 -8.30 37.83
C GLN A 127 -13.67 -8.45 36.31
N PRO A 128 -14.82 -8.52 35.61
CA PRO A 128 -14.84 -8.76 34.18
C PRO A 128 -14.61 -7.47 33.37
N TYR A 129 -13.90 -7.61 32.26
CA TYR A 129 -13.72 -6.60 31.22
C TYR A 129 -13.54 -7.25 29.85
N THR A 130 -13.58 -6.46 28.79
CA THR A 130 -13.20 -6.90 27.44
C THR A 130 -12.00 -6.12 26.93
N VAL A 131 -11.20 -6.77 26.09
CA VAL A 131 -10.19 -6.13 25.26
C VAL A 131 -10.50 -6.42 23.79
N GLU A 132 -10.41 -5.41 22.95
CA GLU A 132 -10.60 -5.53 21.50
C GLU A 132 -9.65 -4.60 20.74
N GLY A 133 -9.22 -5.05 19.57
CA GLY A 133 -8.62 -4.21 18.54
C GLY A 133 -9.55 -4.14 17.33
N THR A 134 -9.64 -3.02 16.62
CA THR A 134 -10.55 -2.89 15.47
C THR A 134 -10.33 -3.99 14.43
N GLY A 135 -11.35 -4.84 14.24
CA GLY A 135 -11.31 -6.00 13.35
C GLY A 135 -10.91 -7.32 13.97
N GLY A 136 -10.42 -7.27 15.21
CA GLY A 136 -10.16 -8.44 16.04
C GLY A 136 -11.43 -8.99 16.68
N THR A 137 -11.32 -10.19 17.23
CA THR A 137 -12.36 -10.74 18.09
C THR A 137 -12.32 -10.05 19.46
N VAL A 138 -13.49 -9.67 19.97
CA VAL A 138 -13.61 -9.17 21.34
C VAL A 138 -13.24 -10.31 22.29
N ARG A 139 -12.30 -10.06 23.20
CA ARG A 139 -11.88 -11.04 24.20
C ARG A 139 -12.40 -10.64 25.57
N GLU A 140 -13.22 -11.51 26.15
CA GLU A 140 -13.62 -11.41 27.55
C GLU A 140 -12.48 -11.86 28.46
N VAL A 141 -12.25 -11.10 29.53
CA VAL A 141 -11.20 -11.35 30.51
C VAL A 141 -11.73 -11.03 31.90
N THR A 142 -11.29 -11.81 32.88
CA THR A 142 -11.54 -11.55 34.30
C THR A 142 -10.21 -11.35 35.01
N THR A 143 -10.10 -10.31 35.81
CA THR A 143 -8.91 -10.05 36.63
C THR A 143 -8.67 -11.18 37.63
N ALA A 144 -7.49 -11.21 38.26
CA ALA A 144 -7.27 -12.10 39.39
C ALA A 144 -8.32 -11.87 40.51
N SER A 145 -8.66 -12.95 41.22
CA SER A 145 -9.52 -12.92 42.41
C SER A 145 -8.83 -12.25 43.60
N ASP A 146 -9.61 -11.55 44.43
CA ASP A 146 -9.14 -10.97 45.70
C ASP A 146 -10.10 -11.24 46.87
N PRO A 147 -10.30 -12.51 47.27
CA PRO A 147 -11.23 -12.87 48.34
C PRO A 147 -10.82 -12.35 49.72
N GLY A 148 -9.55 -11.94 49.90
CA GLY A 148 -9.03 -11.36 51.14
C GLY A 148 -9.34 -9.87 51.32
N ARG A 149 -10.17 -9.28 50.44
CA ARG A 149 -10.53 -7.87 50.50
C ARG A 149 -11.29 -7.54 51.79
N THR A 150 -11.07 -6.35 52.33
CA THR A 150 -11.82 -5.81 53.46
C THR A 150 -12.28 -4.40 53.13
N LYS A 151 -13.59 -4.14 53.23
CA LYS A 151 -14.14 -2.80 53.00
C LYS A 151 -13.51 -1.79 53.98
N GLY A 152 -13.19 -0.60 53.48
CA GLY A 152 -12.50 0.44 54.24
C GLY A 152 -10.98 0.37 54.17
N LYS A 153 -10.40 -0.69 53.60
CA LYS A 153 -8.95 -0.84 53.38
C LYS A 153 -8.64 -0.88 51.88
N ALA A 154 -7.65 -0.10 51.45
CA ALA A 154 -7.15 -0.16 50.08
C ALA A 154 -6.57 -1.55 49.77
N GLY A 155 -6.88 -2.07 48.60
CA GLY A 155 -6.37 -3.35 48.12
C GLY A 155 -4.88 -3.26 47.76
N PRO A 156 -4.14 -4.38 47.85
CA PRO A 156 -2.72 -4.40 47.52
C PRO A 156 -2.44 -4.35 46.02
N GLY A 157 -3.45 -4.41 45.15
CA GLY A 157 -3.28 -4.65 43.71
C GLY A 157 -2.83 -6.09 43.43
N ARG A 158 -3.47 -6.77 42.48
CA ARG A 158 -3.10 -8.13 42.06
C ARG A 158 -2.80 -8.12 40.56
N TRP A 159 -1.68 -7.48 40.23
CA TRP A 159 -1.26 -7.23 38.86
C TRP A 159 -0.84 -8.50 38.14
N THR A 160 -1.52 -8.82 37.04
CA THR A 160 -1.31 -10.02 36.24
C THR A 160 -0.98 -9.63 34.81
N ALA A 161 0.08 -10.23 34.24
CA ALA A 161 0.45 -9.98 32.86
C ALA A 161 -0.52 -10.69 31.89
N ARG A 162 -0.92 -9.96 30.84
CA ARG A 162 -1.84 -10.41 29.79
C ARG A 162 -1.26 -10.16 28.40
N SER A 163 -1.75 -10.95 27.45
CA SER A 163 -1.46 -10.78 26.03
C SER A 163 -2.75 -10.94 25.22
N TYR A 164 -2.93 -10.11 24.21
CA TYR A 164 -4.04 -10.14 23.26
C TYR A 164 -3.51 -9.97 21.84
N GLU A 165 -3.99 -10.79 20.91
CA GLU A 165 -3.55 -10.78 19.52
C GLU A 165 -4.72 -10.58 18.58
N PHE A 166 -4.51 -9.79 17.52
CA PHE A 166 -5.49 -9.57 16.47
C PHE A 166 -4.83 -9.15 15.16
N THR A 167 -5.58 -9.20 14.07
CA THR A 167 -5.16 -8.64 12.77
C THR A 167 -5.90 -7.33 12.53
N ALA A 168 -5.18 -6.28 12.18
CA ALA A 168 -5.77 -4.98 11.86
C ALA A 168 -6.67 -5.08 10.62
N THR A 169 -7.90 -4.57 10.71
CA THR A 169 -8.81 -4.47 9.55
C THR A 169 -8.91 -3.06 8.96
N GLU A 170 -8.31 -2.08 9.63
CA GLU A 170 -8.13 -0.71 9.15
C GLU A 170 -6.75 -0.20 9.58
N ASN A 171 -6.32 0.92 9.01
CA ASN A 171 -5.07 1.55 9.42
C ASN A 171 -5.25 2.20 10.80
N GLU A 172 -4.15 2.29 11.55
CA GLU A 172 -4.12 2.75 12.93
C GLU A 172 -5.28 2.18 13.80
N PRO A 173 -5.44 0.85 13.91
CA PRO A 173 -6.61 0.25 14.56
C PRO A 173 -6.77 0.73 16.00
N LEU A 174 -8.02 0.86 16.44
CA LEU A 174 -8.36 1.28 17.79
C LEU A 174 -8.23 0.09 18.75
N LEU A 175 -7.40 0.24 19.78
CA LEU A 175 -7.33 -0.67 20.92
C LEU A 175 -8.27 -0.15 22.00
N THR A 176 -9.17 -1.00 22.48
CA THR A 176 -10.20 -0.64 23.46
C THR A 176 -10.23 -1.65 24.60
N PHE A 177 -10.24 -1.15 25.82
CA PHE A 177 -10.58 -1.90 27.03
C PHE A 177 -11.92 -1.42 27.55
N THR A 178 -12.84 -2.32 27.89
CA THR A 178 -14.20 -1.94 28.34
C THR A 178 -14.58 -2.70 29.60
N SER A 179 -15.01 -2.00 30.63
CA SER A 179 -15.52 -2.62 31.87
C SER A 179 -16.81 -3.38 31.60
N LYS A 180 -16.95 -4.56 32.23
CA LYS A 180 -18.17 -5.38 32.20
C LYS A 180 -18.78 -5.58 33.59
N VAL A 181 -18.44 -4.70 34.54
CA VAL A 181 -18.98 -4.74 35.91
C VAL A 181 -20.40 -4.17 35.91
N THR A 182 -21.40 -5.05 35.84
CA THR A 182 -22.82 -4.72 35.63
C THR A 182 -23.61 -4.41 36.90
N ASP A 183 -23.13 -4.79 38.09
CA ASP A 183 -23.88 -4.53 39.33
C ASP A 183 -23.89 -3.03 39.63
N SER A 184 -25.08 -2.43 39.47
CA SER A 184 -25.35 -1.01 39.73
C SER A 184 -25.06 -0.53 41.16
N ARG A 185 -24.94 -1.45 42.12
CA ARG A 185 -24.53 -1.16 43.51
C ARG A 185 -23.01 -1.08 43.67
N THR A 186 -22.26 -1.44 42.64
CA THR A 186 -20.80 -1.36 42.66
C THR A 186 -20.35 0.07 42.59
N HIS A 187 -19.51 0.47 43.55
CA HIS A 187 -18.95 1.81 43.57
C HIS A 187 -18.10 2.03 42.31
N VAL A 188 -18.14 3.23 41.71
CA VAL A 188 -17.47 3.52 40.42
C VAL A 188 -15.96 3.25 40.42
N THR A 189 -15.32 3.33 41.59
CA THR A 189 -13.89 3.03 41.77
C THR A 189 -13.59 1.53 41.91
N CYS A 190 -14.62 0.70 42.00
CA CYS A 190 -14.51 -0.75 42.15
C CYS A 190 -14.64 -1.43 40.79
N SER A 191 -13.71 -1.14 39.90
CA SER A 191 -13.66 -1.66 38.53
C SER A 191 -12.28 -2.22 38.17
N PRO A 192 -12.19 -3.11 37.16
CA PRO A 192 -10.93 -3.60 36.63
C PRO A 192 -9.94 -2.48 36.34
N MET A 193 -8.67 -2.71 36.64
CA MET A 193 -7.59 -1.78 36.39
C MET A 193 -6.64 -2.31 35.32
N ILE A 194 -6.13 -1.41 34.47
CA ILE A 194 -5.18 -1.69 33.38
C ILE A 194 -3.89 -0.90 33.60
N ALA A 195 -2.74 -1.49 33.26
CA ALA A 195 -1.42 -0.86 33.33
C ALA A 195 -0.50 -1.36 32.19
N ARG A 196 0.58 -0.60 31.94
CA ARG A 196 1.74 -1.00 31.11
C ARG A 196 1.35 -1.58 29.74
N VAL A 197 0.53 -0.86 29.01
CA VAL A 197 0.11 -1.28 27.66
C VAL A 197 1.29 -1.11 26.71
N ARG A 198 1.58 -2.17 25.95
CA ARG A 198 2.62 -2.24 24.91
C ARG A 198 2.05 -2.98 23.71
N ALA A 199 2.56 -2.67 22.53
CA ALA A 199 2.18 -3.34 21.31
C ALA A 199 3.40 -3.65 20.44
N ALA A 200 3.30 -4.74 19.70
CA ALA A 200 4.20 -5.11 18.63
C ALA A 200 3.40 -5.56 17.42
N GLU A 201 3.93 -5.36 16.22
CA GLU A 201 3.31 -5.80 14.98
C GLU A 201 4.26 -6.62 14.12
N ALA A 202 3.70 -7.59 13.42
CA ALA A 202 4.25 -8.10 12.17
C ALA A 202 3.51 -7.39 11.01
N PRO A 203 4.19 -6.53 10.24
CA PRO A 203 3.57 -5.80 9.12
C PRO A 203 2.93 -6.73 8.08
N PRO A 204 1.92 -6.24 7.34
CA PRO A 204 1.39 -6.96 6.19
C PRO A 204 2.49 -7.19 5.15
N SER A 205 2.34 -8.25 4.36
CA SER A 205 3.20 -8.47 3.20
C SER A 205 2.95 -7.39 2.14
N LEU A 206 4.02 -6.88 1.56
CA LEU A 206 3.94 -5.90 0.48
C LEU A 206 3.26 -6.49 -0.77
N ASP A 207 2.10 -5.97 -1.15
CA ASP A 207 1.42 -6.34 -2.39
C ASP A 207 1.83 -5.44 -3.56
N LYS A 208 2.65 -6.01 -4.46
CA LYS A 208 3.15 -5.33 -5.67
C LYS A 208 2.20 -5.44 -6.86
N THR A 209 1.08 -6.14 -6.72
CA THR A 209 0.11 -6.38 -7.81
C THR A 209 -0.93 -5.28 -7.94
N VAL A 210 -1.09 -4.45 -6.89
CA VAL A 210 -2.02 -3.33 -6.87
C VAL A 210 -1.71 -2.32 -7.98
N SER A 211 -2.67 -2.10 -8.88
CA SER A 211 -2.54 -1.14 -9.99
C SER A 211 -2.40 0.29 -9.49
N ARG A 212 -1.65 1.12 -10.22
CA ARG A 212 -1.55 2.58 -9.99
C ARG A 212 -2.89 3.31 -10.07
N THR A 213 -3.87 2.72 -10.75
CA THR A 213 -5.23 3.26 -10.92
C THR A 213 -6.24 2.69 -9.92
N ASN A 214 -5.79 1.86 -8.98
CA ASN A 214 -6.62 1.26 -7.93
C ASN A 214 -5.79 1.16 -6.63
N LEU A 215 -5.28 2.31 -6.19
CA LEU A 215 -4.49 2.41 -4.97
C LEU A 215 -5.38 2.17 -3.74
N GLU A 216 -4.77 1.73 -2.63
CA GLU A 216 -5.49 1.56 -1.36
C GLU A 216 -6.18 2.87 -0.96
N ARG A 217 -7.41 2.77 -0.43
CA ARG A 217 -8.17 3.94 0.02
C ARG A 217 -7.42 4.71 1.09
N SER A 218 -7.39 6.03 0.95
CA SER A 218 -6.86 6.93 1.96
C SER A 218 -7.80 6.98 3.16
N GLU A 219 -7.22 7.10 4.34
CA GLU A 219 -7.95 7.22 5.61
C GLU A 219 -7.41 8.43 6.38
N ALA A 220 -8.29 9.06 7.16
CA ALA A 220 -7.94 10.20 7.98
C ALA A 220 -8.43 10.01 9.41
N TYR A 221 -7.67 10.53 10.37
CA TYR A 221 -7.95 10.44 11.79
C TYR A 221 -7.70 11.78 12.47
N LYS A 222 -8.45 12.04 13.55
CA LYS A 222 -8.23 13.14 14.49
C LYS A 222 -8.21 12.59 15.90
N GLY A 223 -7.08 12.69 16.60
CA GLY A 223 -6.95 12.02 17.90
C GLY A 223 -7.12 10.51 17.75
N ASN A 224 -8.09 9.93 18.46
CA ASN A 224 -8.44 8.50 18.36
C ASN A 224 -9.63 8.24 17.43
N GLU A 225 -10.21 9.27 16.83
CA GLU A 225 -11.40 9.15 15.99
C GLU A 225 -11.04 9.05 14.51
N ARG A 226 -11.78 8.22 13.78
CA ARG A 226 -11.68 8.16 12.32
C ARG A 226 -12.57 9.24 11.72
N GLU A 227 -12.01 10.03 10.80
CA GLU A 227 -12.77 11.04 10.09
C GLU A 227 -13.66 10.39 9.03
N LYS A 228 -14.89 10.90 8.90
CA LYS A 228 -15.84 10.45 7.87
C LYS A 228 -15.41 10.82 6.47
N THR A 229 -14.62 11.88 6.33
CA THR A 229 -14.12 12.39 5.04
C THR A 229 -12.68 12.85 5.20
N LEU A 230 -11.92 12.89 4.11
CA LEU A 230 -10.53 13.36 4.12
C LEU A 230 -10.42 14.89 4.14
N HIS A 231 -11.54 15.61 3.99
CA HIS A 231 -11.55 17.06 3.75
C HIS A 231 -10.87 17.84 4.88
N ASN A 232 -11.24 17.57 6.14
CA ASN A 232 -10.70 18.31 7.28
C ASN A 232 -9.19 18.06 7.45
N ALA A 233 -8.75 16.82 7.31
CA ALA A 233 -7.33 16.48 7.41
C ALA A 233 -6.52 17.09 6.26
N ALA A 234 -7.03 17.02 5.02
CA ALA A 234 -6.40 17.67 3.87
C ALA A 234 -6.36 19.20 4.05
N ALA A 235 -7.46 19.83 4.49
CA ALA A 235 -7.50 21.27 4.77
C ALA A 235 -6.47 21.67 5.83
N SER A 236 -6.39 20.90 6.94
CA SER A 236 -5.38 21.10 7.99
C SER A 236 -3.96 21.00 7.43
N CYS A 237 -3.69 20.06 6.52
CA CYS A 237 -2.36 19.87 5.93
C CYS A 237 -1.99 20.85 4.80
N ASN A 238 -2.92 21.63 4.28
CA ASN A 238 -2.63 22.64 3.25
C ASN A 238 -2.23 24.01 3.81
N GLY A 239 -2.13 24.18 5.13
CA GLY A 239 -1.39 25.30 5.70
C GLY A 239 0.12 25.13 5.45
N GLU A 240 0.83 26.24 5.28
CA GLU A 240 2.29 26.21 5.21
C GLU A 240 2.88 25.61 6.49
N ASN A 241 3.72 24.58 6.36
CA ASN A 241 4.30 23.81 7.48
C ASN A 241 3.26 23.24 8.46
N ALA A 242 2.00 23.08 8.04
CA ALA A 242 0.95 22.60 8.92
C ALA A 242 1.05 21.08 9.18
N CYS A 243 1.50 20.33 8.17
CA CYS A 243 1.78 18.90 8.28
C CYS A 243 3.21 18.54 7.86
N VAL A 244 3.65 17.39 8.33
CA VAL A 244 4.88 16.71 7.90
C VAL A 244 4.49 15.38 7.28
N PHE A 245 4.92 15.12 6.04
CA PHE A 245 4.79 13.80 5.46
C PHE A 245 5.87 12.86 6.04
N LYS A 246 5.44 11.72 6.59
CA LYS A 246 6.33 10.63 7.02
C LYS A 246 6.12 9.44 6.11
N PRO A 247 7.09 9.11 5.23
CA PRO A 247 7.00 7.91 4.42
C PRO A 247 7.05 6.64 5.28
N ASP A 248 6.34 5.61 4.83
CA ASP A 248 6.48 4.24 5.29
C ASP A 248 7.34 3.46 4.28
N ASP A 249 8.64 3.37 4.58
CA ASP A 249 9.62 2.71 3.72
C ASP A 249 9.32 1.20 3.56
N ARG A 250 8.59 0.59 4.50
CA ARG A 250 8.22 -0.83 4.46
C ARG A 250 7.21 -1.11 3.35
N MET A 251 6.36 -0.13 3.07
CA MET A 251 5.29 -0.21 2.06
C MET A 251 5.66 0.52 0.75
N SER A 252 6.80 1.19 0.71
CA SER A 252 7.26 1.97 -0.44
C SER A 252 8.22 1.17 -1.33
N PHE A 253 7.99 1.17 -2.65
CA PHE A 253 8.79 0.36 -3.57
C PHE A 253 8.85 0.92 -4.99
N ARG A 254 9.89 0.49 -5.71
CA ARG A 254 10.06 0.71 -7.15
C ARG A 254 9.51 -0.47 -7.93
N TYR A 255 8.95 -0.18 -9.11
CA TYR A 255 8.51 -1.22 -10.03
C TYR A 255 8.49 -0.70 -11.47
N TYR A 256 8.35 -1.62 -12.43
CA TYR A 256 8.05 -1.26 -13.81
C TYR A 256 6.55 -1.42 -14.04
N GLY A 257 5.94 -0.39 -14.61
CA GLY A 257 4.54 -0.42 -15.02
C GLY A 257 4.27 -1.47 -16.11
N GLN A 258 3.00 -1.61 -16.46
CA GLN A 258 2.61 -2.45 -17.58
C GLN A 258 3.22 -1.91 -18.89
N ALA A 259 3.81 -2.81 -19.68
CA ALA A 259 4.32 -2.47 -21.00
C ALA A 259 3.16 -2.02 -21.90
N ARG A 260 3.37 -0.96 -22.67
CA ARG A 260 2.41 -0.47 -23.66
C ARG A 260 3.12 -0.04 -24.94
N VAL A 261 2.44 -0.17 -26.07
CA VAL A 261 2.96 0.32 -27.35
C VAL A 261 3.01 1.86 -27.31
N ILE A 262 4.11 2.43 -27.79
CA ILE A 262 4.27 3.87 -27.98
C ILE A 262 4.54 4.18 -29.46
N GLY A 263 3.88 5.22 -29.97
CA GLY A 263 3.89 5.54 -31.40
C GLY A 263 3.12 4.51 -32.24
N GLU A 264 3.37 4.53 -33.54
CA GLU A 264 2.72 3.65 -34.52
C GLU A 264 3.48 2.32 -34.68
N ALA A 265 2.83 1.29 -35.23
CA ALA A 265 3.53 0.09 -35.69
C ALA A 265 3.90 0.25 -37.17
N PHE A 266 5.08 -0.24 -37.57
CA PHE A 266 5.56 -0.19 -38.94
C PHE A 266 5.48 -1.56 -39.60
N VAL A 267 4.85 -1.61 -40.77
CA VAL A 267 4.62 -2.84 -41.55
C VAL A 267 5.54 -2.80 -42.78
N ASN A 268 6.50 -3.73 -42.90
CA ASN A 268 7.41 -3.77 -44.05
C ASN A 268 6.83 -4.56 -45.23
N CYS A 269 6.03 -3.91 -46.06
CA CYS A 269 5.45 -4.51 -47.28
C CYS A 269 6.46 -4.68 -48.44
N THR A 270 7.70 -4.24 -48.28
CA THR A 270 8.72 -4.25 -49.34
C THR A 270 9.42 -5.61 -49.42
N ARG A 271 10.29 -5.77 -50.43
CA ARG A 271 11.13 -6.96 -50.59
C ARG A 271 12.49 -6.84 -49.89
N ASN A 272 12.81 -5.67 -49.33
CA ASN A 272 14.10 -5.38 -48.72
C ASN A 272 13.93 -5.06 -47.22
N PRO A 273 14.96 -5.26 -46.38
CA PRO A 273 14.94 -4.73 -45.03
C PRO A 273 14.73 -3.20 -45.06
N LEU A 274 13.87 -2.70 -44.18
CA LEU A 274 13.69 -1.28 -43.96
C LEU A 274 14.51 -0.89 -42.73
N GLU A 275 15.34 0.13 -42.89
CA GLU A 275 16.00 0.85 -41.80
C GLU A 275 15.29 2.19 -41.66
N HIS A 276 14.71 2.43 -40.49
CA HIS A 276 13.91 3.62 -40.23
C HIS A 276 14.26 4.17 -38.86
N THR A 277 14.64 5.45 -38.82
CA THR A 277 14.86 6.17 -37.57
C THR A 277 13.63 7.02 -37.27
N ARG A 278 13.08 6.85 -36.08
CA ARG A 278 11.95 7.64 -35.61
C ARG A 278 12.16 8.20 -34.23
N VAL A 279 11.47 9.31 -33.99
CA VAL A 279 11.44 9.96 -32.70
C VAL A 279 10.15 9.60 -31.99
N LEU A 280 10.27 8.94 -30.84
CA LEU A 280 9.15 8.64 -29.95
C LEU A 280 9.14 9.63 -28.80
N SER A 281 7.97 10.20 -28.54
CA SER A 281 7.72 11.04 -27.36
C SER A 281 6.70 10.37 -26.46
N TYR A 282 6.95 10.36 -25.16
CA TYR A 282 6.03 9.78 -24.19
C TYR A 282 6.05 10.58 -22.89
N ALA A 283 4.98 10.46 -22.11
CA ALA A 283 4.83 11.11 -20.82
C ALA A 283 4.24 10.14 -19.80
N GLU A 284 4.65 10.32 -18.54
CA GLU A 284 4.07 9.65 -17.38
C GLU A 284 3.56 10.69 -16.39
N ARG A 285 2.50 10.34 -15.68
CA ARG A 285 1.95 11.12 -14.58
C ARG A 285 1.96 10.35 -13.28
N SER A 286 1.79 11.08 -12.19
CA SER A 286 1.52 10.50 -10.88
C SER A 286 0.04 10.19 -10.69
N HIS A 287 -0.22 9.26 -9.79
CA HIS A 287 -1.52 8.89 -9.26
C HIS A 287 -1.45 8.96 -7.74
N ASP A 288 -2.54 9.34 -7.10
CA ASP A 288 -2.62 9.36 -5.64
C ASP A 288 -3.92 8.71 -5.15
N SER A 289 -3.85 8.13 -3.97
CA SER A 289 -5.00 7.47 -3.36
C SER A 289 -6.05 8.44 -2.84
N ILE A 290 -5.71 9.71 -2.55
CA ILE A 290 -6.68 10.70 -2.06
C ILE A 290 -7.71 10.96 -3.16
N ALA A 291 -7.25 11.31 -4.37
CA ALA A 291 -8.11 11.52 -5.53
C ALA A 291 -8.96 10.28 -5.85
N GLN A 292 -8.34 9.10 -5.83
CA GLN A 292 -9.06 7.83 -6.09
C GLN A 292 -10.11 7.53 -5.02
N THR A 293 -9.84 7.83 -3.75
CA THR A 293 -10.82 7.63 -2.65
C THR A 293 -12.08 8.48 -2.85
N TYR A 294 -11.93 9.73 -3.33
CA TYR A 294 -13.08 10.57 -3.66
C TYR A 294 -13.85 10.03 -4.87
N VAL A 295 -13.16 9.58 -5.92
CA VAL A 295 -13.78 8.98 -7.11
C VAL A 295 -14.57 7.73 -6.73
N ASP A 296 -13.98 6.82 -5.97
CA ASP A 296 -14.62 5.58 -5.49
C ASP A 296 -15.86 5.82 -4.64
N ALA A 297 -15.84 6.90 -3.83
CA ALA A 297 -16.96 7.29 -3.00
C ALA A 297 -18.06 8.06 -3.77
N GLY A 298 -17.86 8.35 -5.06
CA GLY A 298 -18.76 9.20 -5.84
C GLY A 298 -18.82 10.65 -5.33
N LEU A 299 -17.74 11.12 -4.69
CA LEU A 299 -17.65 12.44 -4.08
C LEU A 299 -16.82 13.38 -4.96
N ALA A 300 -17.20 14.66 -4.99
CA ALA A 300 -16.40 15.68 -5.64
C ALA A 300 -15.08 15.88 -4.87
N LEU A 301 -13.94 15.75 -5.56
CA LEU A 301 -12.63 16.03 -4.99
C LEU A 301 -12.49 17.53 -4.72
N GLY A 302 -12.57 17.89 -3.44
CA GLY A 302 -12.44 19.27 -2.98
C GLY A 302 -11.06 19.84 -3.31
N GLU A 303 -11.01 21.15 -3.62
CA GLU A 303 -9.78 21.84 -4.06
C GLU A 303 -8.58 21.63 -3.15
N VAL A 304 -8.81 21.59 -1.82
CA VAL A 304 -7.76 21.36 -0.82
C VAL A 304 -7.13 19.98 -0.95
N ALA A 305 -7.88 18.94 -1.32
CA ALA A 305 -7.38 17.57 -1.41
C ALA A 305 -6.68 17.24 -2.74
N ARG A 306 -6.60 18.20 -3.67
CA ARG A 306 -6.07 17.97 -5.02
C ARG A 306 -4.54 18.00 -5.04
N LEU A 307 -3.95 16.82 -5.24
CA LEU A 307 -2.53 16.69 -5.55
C LEU A 307 -2.25 16.89 -7.06
N PRO A 308 -0.97 17.07 -7.46
CA PRO A 308 -0.54 17.21 -8.86
C PRO A 308 -0.59 15.87 -9.63
N SER A 309 -1.80 15.35 -9.83
CA SER A 309 -2.07 14.02 -10.42
C SER A 309 -3.17 14.04 -11.50
N THR A 310 -3.65 15.21 -11.96
CA THR A 310 -4.77 15.22 -12.93
C THR A 310 -4.37 14.72 -14.30
N GLY A 311 -3.08 14.81 -14.65
CA GLY A 311 -2.60 14.50 -15.99
C GLY A 311 -2.70 15.70 -16.94
N ASP A 312 -3.27 16.82 -16.51
CA ASP A 312 -3.06 18.10 -17.18
C ASP A 312 -1.78 18.73 -16.63
N ARG A 313 -0.78 18.85 -17.49
CA ARG A 313 0.56 19.31 -17.09
C ARG A 313 0.56 20.75 -16.59
N ASP A 314 -0.25 21.63 -17.15
CA ASP A 314 -0.25 23.03 -16.77
C ASP A 314 -1.02 23.23 -15.46
N GLU A 315 -2.09 22.46 -15.27
CA GLU A 315 -2.78 22.38 -13.99
C GLU A 315 -1.90 21.79 -12.89
N ASP A 316 -1.20 20.68 -13.15
CA ASP A 316 -0.33 20.02 -12.18
C ASP A 316 0.86 20.92 -11.78
N LYS A 317 1.44 21.66 -12.74
CA LYS A 317 2.47 22.69 -12.44
C LYS A 317 1.93 23.81 -11.55
N LYS A 318 0.70 24.26 -11.77
CA LYS A 318 0.06 25.27 -10.93
C LYS A 318 -0.12 24.74 -9.51
N ARG A 319 -0.63 23.51 -9.38
CA ARG A 319 -0.85 22.85 -8.07
C ARG A 319 0.44 22.64 -7.30
N LEU A 320 1.55 22.32 -7.96
CA LEU A 320 2.85 22.21 -7.30
C LEU A 320 3.28 23.49 -6.58
N LYS A 321 2.87 24.66 -7.08
CA LYS A 321 3.17 25.96 -6.48
C LYS A 321 2.18 26.35 -5.39
N GLU A 322 0.92 25.93 -5.53
CA GLU A 322 -0.20 26.38 -4.70
C GLU A 322 -0.59 25.39 -3.59
N ARG A 323 -0.06 24.16 -3.59
CA ARG A 323 -0.47 23.08 -2.68
C ARG A 323 0.69 22.66 -1.76
N PRO A 324 0.71 23.11 -0.50
CA PRO A 324 1.77 22.75 0.47
C PRO A 324 1.91 21.25 0.69
N MET A 325 0.84 20.47 0.61
CA MET A 325 0.93 19.00 0.74
C MET A 325 1.83 18.37 -0.32
N ALA A 326 1.79 18.86 -1.57
CA ALA A 326 2.64 18.34 -2.63
C ALA A 326 4.12 18.63 -2.35
N THR A 327 4.42 19.82 -1.82
CA THR A 327 5.77 20.21 -1.38
C THR A 327 6.23 19.41 -0.16
N GLN A 328 5.37 19.25 0.85
CA GLN A 328 5.67 18.45 2.06
C GLN A 328 6.02 17.00 1.70
N PHE A 329 5.25 16.39 0.81
CA PHE A 329 5.55 15.06 0.29
C PHE A 329 6.89 15.01 -0.45
N ALA A 330 7.11 15.92 -1.40
CA ALA A 330 8.33 15.95 -2.19
C ALA A 330 9.59 16.17 -1.33
N LEU A 331 9.52 17.04 -0.32
CA LEU A 331 10.60 17.29 0.64
C LEU A 331 10.90 16.07 1.51
N ALA A 332 9.86 15.40 2.01
CA ALA A 332 10.02 14.19 2.80
C ALA A 332 10.63 13.05 1.97
N TYR A 333 10.19 12.91 0.72
CA TYR A 333 10.78 11.98 -0.24
C TYR A 333 12.25 12.30 -0.52
N GLU A 334 12.58 13.55 -0.80
CA GLU A 334 13.97 13.95 -1.07
C GLU A 334 14.88 13.68 0.12
N LYS A 335 14.39 13.94 1.33
CA LYS A 335 15.11 13.62 2.57
C LYS A 335 15.33 12.10 2.73
N GLY A 336 14.32 11.28 2.46
CA GLY A 336 14.40 9.82 2.62
C GLY A 336 15.26 9.13 1.56
N TRP A 337 15.14 9.54 0.29
CA TRP A 337 15.76 8.86 -0.85
C TRP A 337 16.91 9.63 -1.51
N GLN A 338 17.26 10.82 -1.00
CA GLN A 338 18.37 11.66 -1.48
C GLN A 338 18.27 11.99 -2.97
N ARG A 339 17.03 12.19 -3.45
CA ARG A 339 16.73 12.60 -4.83
C ARG A 339 15.38 13.30 -4.91
N PRO A 340 15.18 14.25 -5.84
CA PRO A 340 13.93 14.96 -5.96
C PRO A 340 12.81 14.05 -6.50
N TRP A 341 11.60 14.24 -5.98
CA TRP A 341 10.40 13.59 -6.50
C TRP A 341 10.00 14.16 -7.87
N GLN A 342 9.45 13.32 -8.75
CA GLN A 342 8.82 13.75 -9.99
C GLN A 342 7.33 13.44 -9.97
N TRP A 343 6.50 14.48 -10.09
CA TRP A 343 5.06 14.33 -10.25
C TRP A 343 4.68 13.91 -11.67
N PHE A 344 5.47 14.29 -12.66
CA PHE A 344 5.29 13.94 -14.06
C PHE A 344 6.65 13.86 -14.75
N SER A 345 6.72 13.05 -15.80
CA SER A 345 7.89 12.97 -16.69
C SER A 345 7.44 13.06 -18.14
N SER A 346 8.34 13.55 -18.99
CA SER A 346 8.19 13.54 -20.44
C SER A 346 9.56 13.32 -21.05
N ASP A 347 9.68 12.34 -21.93
CA ASP A 347 10.94 12.05 -22.61
C ASP A 347 10.73 11.92 -24.12
N ARG A 348 11.81 12.10 -24.87
CA ARG A 348 11.87 12.01 -26.32
C ARG A 348 13.09 11.17 -26.69
N ARG A 349 12.88 10.05 -27.38
CA ARG A 349 13.92 9.10 -27.76
C ARG A 349 13.91 8.87 -29.26
N GLU A 350 15.10 8.87 -29.84
CA GLU A 350 15.32 8.44 -31.22
C GLU A 350 15.63 6.95 -31.23
N ILE A 351 14.94 6.20 -32.07
CA ILE A 351 15.09 4.74 -32.21
C ILE A 351 15.31 4.43 -33.67
N GLU A 352 16.39 3.71 -33.94
CA GLU A 352 16.70 3.14 -35.24
C GLU A 352 16.16 1.71 -35.28
N GLU A 353 15.18 1.47 -36.15
CA GLU A 353 14.53 0.19 -36.33
C GLU A 353 14.98 -0.47 -37.63
N LYS A 354 15.31 -1.76 -37.56
CA LYS A 354 15.54 -2.61 -38.72
C LYS A 354 14.44 -3.65 -38.82
N ILE A 355 13.65 -3.61 -39.89
CA ILE A 355 12.44 -4.43 -40.09
C ILE A 355 12.63 -5.31 -41.31
N GLN A 356 12.55 -6.64 -41.17
CA GLN A 356 12.71 -7.54 -42.32
C GLN A 356 11.44 -7.55 -43.21
N PRO A 357 11.55 -7.96 -44.48
CA PRO A 357 10.39 -8.17 -45.34
C PRO A 357 9.38 -9.12 -44.70
N GLY A 358 8.11 -8.71 -44.66
CA GLY A 358 7.05 -9.53 -44.05
C GLY A 358 6.94 -9.44 -42.53
N GLU A 359 7.68 -8.53 -41.90
CA GLU A 359 7.59 -8.24 -40.46
C GLU A 359 6.84 -6.93 -40.16
N VAL A 360 6.32 -6.86 -38.94
CA VAL A 360 5.82 -5.65 -38.29
C VAL A 360 6.75 -5.33 -37.13
N SER A 361 7.12 -4.06 -36.97
CA SER A 361 7.86 -3.57 -35.82
C SER A 361 7.03 -2.61 -34.98
N TRP A 362 7.14 -2.73 -33.67
CA TRP A 362 6.54 -1.82 -32.71
C TRP A 362 7.49 -1.60 -31.54
N VAL A 363 7.28 -0.49 -30.83
CA VAL A 363 8.09 -0.15 -29.65
C VAL A 363 7.20 -0.17 -28.42
N GLU A 364 7.65 -0.90 -27.40
CA GLU A 364 7.00 -0.99 -26.11
C GLU A 364 7.75 -0.11 -25.09
N LEU A 365 6.99 0.70 -24.36
CA LEU A 365 7.46 1.40 -23.17
C LEU A 365 7.01 0.66 -21.93
N GLN A 366 7.96 0.29 -21.09
CA GLN A 366 7.72 -0.13 -19.72
C GLN A 366 8.19 0.99 -18.77
N PRO A 367 7.27 1.83 -18.28
CA PRO A 367 7.66 2.99 -17.48
C PRO A 367 8.16 2.57 -16.12
N SER A 368 9.23 3.20 -15.66
CA SER A 368 9.76 3.07 -14.32
C SER A 368 8.94 3.89 -13.34
N ARG A 369 8.56 3.29 -12.21
CA ARG A 369 7.64 3.91 -11.25
C ARG A 369 8.08 3.69 -9.82
N GLU A 370 7.66 4.61 -8.97
CA GLU A 370 7.84 4.57 -7.53
C GLU A 370 6.51 4.75 -6.84
N ARG A 371 6.18 3.80 -5.97
CA ARG A 371 5.07 3.90 -5.04
C ARG A 371 5.62 4.28 -3.69
N ILE A 372 5.17 5.42 -3.19
CA ILE A 372 5.52 5.95 -1.88
C ILE A 372 4.25 6.02 -1.06
N GLU A 373 4.28 5.34 0.06
CA GLU A 373 3.18 5.29 1.00
C GLU A 373 3.59 6.03 2.27
N GLY A 374 2.65 6.66 2.97
CA GLY A 374 2.96 7.31 4.23
C GLY A 374 1.82 8.14 4.78
N TRP A 375 2.16 9.00 5.73
CA TRP A 375 1.20 9.78 6.50
C TRP A 375 1.56 11.25 6.50
N PHE A 376 0.59 12.12 6.18
CA PHE A 376 0.65 13.52 6.56
C PHE A 376 0.22 13.66 8.02
N LEU A 377 1.10 14.20 8.85
CA LEU A 377 0.88 14.37 10.28
C LEU A 377 0.80 15.85 10.63
N SER A 378 -0.33 16.30 11.16
CA SER A 378 -0.54 17.67 11.63
C SER A 378 0.09 17.87 13.00
N ASN A 379 0.94 18.89 13.12
CA ASN A 379 1.59 19.23 14.39
C ASN A 379 0.66 19.96 15.38
N LYS A 380 -0.46 20.52 14.89
CA LYS A 380 -1.33 21.41 15.68
C LYS A 380 -2.65 20.78 16.07
N GLU A 381 -3.26 20.02 15.17
CA GLU A 381 -4.65 19.57 15.32
C GLU A 381 -4.79 18.05 15.46
N ASP A 382 -3.65 17.34 15.57
CA ASP A 382 -3.54 15.88 15.63
C ASP A 382 -4.32 15.15 14.52
N TYR A 383 -4.43 15.80 13.35
CA TYR A 383 -4.87 15.17 12.13
C TYR A 383 -3.78 14.28 11.56
N ARG A 384 -4.18 13.10 11.09
CA ARG A 384 -3.31 12.16 10.40
C ARG A 384 -4.03 11.69 9.15
N LEU A 385 -3.42 11.88 8.00
CA LEU A 385 -3.97 11.50 6.69
C LEU A 385 -3.01 10.54 6.01
N HIS A 386 -3.47 9.31 5.79
CA HIS A 386 -2.74 8.34 4.99
C HIS A 386 -2.85 8.69 3.50
N ALA A 387 -1.75 8.52 2.78
CA ALA A 387 -1.71 8.67 1.34
C ALA A 387 -0.72 7.68 0.70
N VAL A 388 -1.09 7.22 -0.48
CA VAL A 388 -0.26 6.45 -1.40
C VAL A 388 -0.11 7.30 -2.65
N ILE A 389 1.13 7.59 -3.02
CA ILE A 389 1.46 8.37 -4.21
C ILE A 389 2.34 7.51 -5.10
N ASP A 390 1.92 7.33 -6.34
CA ASP A 390 2.55 6.49 -7.34
C ASP A 390 2.96 7.36 -8.53
N GLY A 391 4.26 7.53 -8.74
CA GLY A 391 4.79 8.47 -9.73
C GLY A 391 5.97 7.92 -10.56
N PRO A 392 6.41 8.66 -11.59
CA PRO A 392 7.61 8.34 -12.35
C PRO A 392 8.85 8.19 -11.46
N SER A 393 9.67 7.17 -11.71
CA SER A 393 10.92 6.97 -10.97
C SER A 393 12.08 7.73 -11.62
N ARG A 394 12.92 8.36 -10.79
CA ARG A 394 14.26 8.84 -11.21
C ARG A 394 15.38 7.84 -10.87
N ALA A 395 15.08 6.80 -10.11
CA ALA A 395 16.08 5.88 -9.60
C ALA A 395 16.44 4.78 -10.61
N VAL A 396 15.50 4.45 -11.48
CA VAL A 396 15.63 3.45 -12.53
C VAL A 396 15.11 4.05 -13.82
N PRO A 397 15.79 3.84 -14.96
CA PRO A 397 15.33 4.36 -16.25
C PRO A 397 14.13 3.56 -16.76
N ASP A 398 13.32 4.18 -17.61
CA ASP A 398 12.30 3.47 -18.37
C ASP A 398 12.91 2.43 -19.30
N ARG A 399 12.19 1.32 -19.53
CA ARG A 399 12.60 0.33 -20.53
C ARG A 399 11.86 0.61 -21.82
N ILE A 400 12.63 0.73 -22.89
CA ILE A 400 12.12 0.86 -24.24
C ILE A 400 12.57 -0.38 -24.99
N LEU A 401 11.60 -1.16 -25.44
CA LEU A 401 11.84 -2.44 -26.10
C LEU A 401 11.33 -2.33 -27.53
N GLN A 402 12.24 -2.41 -28.49
CA GLN A 402 11.86 -2.62 -29.87
C GLN A 402 11.48 -4.10 -30.05
N ARG A 403 10.33 -4.33 -30.67
CA ARG A 403 9.83 -5.65 -31.02
C ARG A 403 9.65 -5.74 -32.52
N THR A 404 9.83 -6.94 -33.04
CA THR A 404 9.42 -7.33 -34.38
C THR A 404 8.64 -8.63 -34.30
N GLY A 405 7.73 -8.83 -35.25
CA GLY A 405 6.95 -10.06 -35.37
C GLY A 405 6.47 -10.26 -36.80
N PRO A 406 6.04 -11.48 -37.16
CA PRO A 406 5.49 -11.74 -38.49
C PRO A 406 4.19 -10.94 -38.68
N MET A 407 3.96 -10.48 -39.91
CA MET A 407 2.67 -9.91 -40.29
C MET A 407 1.53 -10.91 -40.08
N SER A 408 0.41 -10.42 -39.57
CA SER A 408 -0.88 -11.10 -39.64
C SER A 408 -1.32 -11.30 -41.10
N GLU A 409 -2.24 -12.23 -41.34
CA GLU A 409 -2.81 -12.45 -42.68
C GLU A 409 -3.45 -11.18 -43.25
N SER A 410 -4.13 -10.41 -42.40
CA SER A 410 -4.76 -9.14 -42.79
C SER A 410 -3.73 -8.10 -43.25
N GLU A 411 -2.56 -8.04 -42.59
CA GLU A 411 -1.47 -7.13 -42.97
C GLU A 411 -0.81 -7.58 -44.28
N LYS A 412 -0.62 -8.88 -44.47
CA LYS A 412 -0.12 -9.44 -45.74
C LYS A 412 -1.05 -9.12 -46.90
N GLN A 413 -2.37 -9.28 -46.72
CA GLN A 413 -3.36 -8.94 -47.74
C GLN A 413 -3.35 -7.44 -48.07
N ARG A 414 -3.26 -6.56 -47.06
CA ARG A 414 -3.10 -5.12 -47.28
C ARG A 414 -1.82 -4.80 -48.05
N CYS A 415 -0.69 -5.43 -47.69
CA CYS A 415 0.57 -5.26 -48.42
C CYS A 415 0.47 -5.73 -49.88
N ALA A 416 -0.29 -6.78 -50.17
CA ALA A 416 -0.52 -7.26 -51.53
C ALA A 416 -1.41 -6.30 -52.33
N ALA A 417 -2.49 -5.79 -51.72
CA ALA A 417 -3.43 -4.86 -52.36
C ALA A 417 -2.83 -3.46 -52.59
N ALA A 418 -1.91 -3.01 -51.74
CA ALA A 418 -1.25 -1.70 -51.84
C ALA A 418 -0.04 -1.69 -52.79
N ARG A 419 0.33 -2.82 -53.41
CA ARG A 419 1.36 -2.83 -54.46
C ARG A 419 0.78 -2.14 -55.70
N PRO A 420 1.39 -1.06 -56.20
CA PRO A 420 1.05 -0.57 -57.54
C PRO A 420 1.32 -1.71 -58.53
N MET A 421 0.27 -2.25 -59.12
CA MET A 421 0.33 -3.19 -60.25
C MET A 421 0.79 -2.48 -61.54
N THR A 422 1.44 -1.33 -61.44
CA THR A 422 2.13 -0.72 -62.57
C THR A 422 3.36 -1.57 -62.86
N SER A 423 3.24 -2.39 -63.89
CA SER A 423 4.34 -3.05 -64.58
C SER A 423 5.60 -2.17 -64.55
N THR A 424 6.65 -2.65 -63.90
CA THR A 424 8.00 -2.13 -64.17
C THR A 424 8.20 -2.22 -65.69
N PRO A 425 8.57 -1.14 -66.41
CA PRO A 425 8.89 -1.26 -67.83
C PRO A 425 10.02 -2.28 -67.99
N VAL A 426 9.69 -3.45 -68.51
CA VAL A 426 10.64 -4.51 -68.79
C VAL A 426 11.36 -4.12 -70.08
N GLY A 427 12.68 -3.95 -70.01
CA GLY A 427 13.52 -3.95 -71.21
C GLY A 427 13.36 -5.30 -71.93
N ALA A 428 13.32 -5.27 -73.25
CA ALA A 428 12.59 -6.21 -74.10
C ALA A 428 13.00 -7.71 -74.07
N ASP A 429 14.07 -8.13 -73.40
CA ASP A 429 14.65 -9.47 -73.65
C ASP A 429 14.85 -10.36 -72.41
N ALA A 430 14.25 -10.05 -71.25
CA ALA A 430 14.31 -10.96 -70.09
C ALA A 430 13.02 -10.93 -69.26
N PRO A 431 12.43 -12.09 -68.88
CA PRO A 431 11.34 -12.11 -67.91
C PRO A 431 11.88 -11.74 -66.52
N ALA A 432 11.25 -10.77 -65.86
CA ALA A 432 11.43 -10.57 -64.43
C ALA A 432 10.77 -11.74 -63.69
N SER A 433 11.53 -12.80 -63.43
CA SER A 433 11.08 -13.91 -62.58
C SER A 433 11.04 -13.44 -61.12
N SER A 434 9.85 -13.06 -60.68
CA SER A 434 9.51 -13.07 -59.27
C SER A 434 9.33 -14.52 -58.86
N ALA A 435 10.33 -15.12 -58.22
CA ALA A 435 10.12 -16.37 -57.52
C ALA A 435 9.14 -16.10 -56.36
N ASP A 436 7.87 -16.41 -56.62
CA ASP A 436 6.84 -16.51 -55.61
C ASP A 436 7.32 -17.46 -54.50
N LYS A 437 7.66 -16.89 -53.35
CA LYS A 437 7.66 -17.63 -52.09
C LYS A 437 6.47 -17.15 -51.28
N GLY A 438 5.31 -17.75 -51.55
CA GLY A 438 4.24 -17.85 -50.56
C GLY A 438 2.93 -17.11 -50.82
N LEU A 439 2.49 -16.96 -52.07
CA LEU A 439 1.05 -16.79 -52.32
C LEU A 439 0.38 -18.16 -52.21
N LEU A 440 -0.37 -18.35 -51.12
CA LEU A 440 -1.37 -19.42 -51.04
C LEU A 440 -2.33 -19.26 -52.22
N GLU A 441 -2.57 -20.35 -52.96
CA GLU A 441 -3.64 -20.41 -53.95
C GLU A 441 -4.97 -20.04 -53.27
N ILE A 442 -5.55 -18.92 -53.66
CA ILE A 442 -6.93 -18.57 -53.32
C ILE A 442 -7.79 -19.27 -54.38
N PRO A 443 -8.67 -20.23 -54.02
CA PRO A 443 -9.62 -20.75 -54.98
C PRO A 443 -10.57 -19.64 -55.43
N ALA A 444 -10.86 -19.60 -56.74
CA ALA A 444 -11.66 -18.56 -57.35
C ALA A 444 -13.06 -18.44 -56.69
N PRO A 445 -13.57 -17.22 -56.48
CA PRO A 445 -14.92 -17.03 -55.96
C PRO A 445 -15.96 -17.48 -56.99
N THR A 446 -16.85 -18.38 -56.61
CA THR A 446 -18.02 -18.74 -57.41
C THR A 446 -18.94 -17.52 -57.53
N ALA A 447 -19.04 -16.96 -58.74
CA ALA A 447 -19.93 -15.83 -59.01
C ALA A 447 -21.41 -16.27 -58.93
N PRO A 448 -22.32 -15.43 -58.40
CA PRO A 448 -23.76 -15.67 -58.45
C PRO A 448 -24.26 -15.51 -59.88
N GLY A 449 -24.94 -16.55 -60.38
CA GLY A 449 -25.59 -16.54 -61.69
C GLY A 449 -26.62 -15.41 -61.80
N VAL A 450 -26.41 -14.58 -62.82
CA VAL A 450 -27.29 -13.51 -63.28
C VAL A 450 -28.63 -14.08 -63.73
N ARG A 451 -29.71 -13.41 -63.30
CA ARG A 451 -31.08 -13.54 -63.82
C ARG A 451 -31.10 -13.47 -65.35
N THR A 452 -31.64 -14.50 -66.01
CA THR A 452 -32.26 -14.39 -67.33
C THR A 452 -33.78 -14.31 -67.16
N VAL A 453 -34.38 -13.25 -67.70
CA VAL A 453 -35.83 -13.06 -67.83
C VAL A 453 -36.22 -13.27 -69.29
N HIS A 454 -37.11 -14.23 -69.53
CA HIS A 454 -38.14 -14.35 -70.58
C HIS A 454 -38.71 -15.77 -70.40
N GLY A 455 -40.00 -16.06 -70.33
CA GLY A 455 -41.22 -15.38 -70.75
C GLY A 455 -42.16 -16.48 -71.25
N THR A 456 -43.34 -16.58 -70.63
CA THR A 456 -44.60 -17.21 -71.11
C THR A 456 -44.67 -18.72 -71.42
N SER A 457 -45.62 -19.40 -70.73
CA SER A 457 -46.74 -20.18 -71.31
C SER A 457 -47.07 -21.46 -70.51
N ARG A 458 -48.33 -21.53 -70.04
CA ARG A 458 -49.28 -22.67 -69.89
C ARG A 458 -48.77 -24.08 -70.24
N ASP A 459 -49.13 -25.16 -69.56
CA ASP A 459 -50.35 -25.53 -68.80
C ASP A 459 -50.04 -26.17 -67.43
#